data_AF-A0A8E2H8N5-F1
#
_entry.id   AF-A0A8E2H8N5-F1
#
_cell.length_a   1.000
_cell.length_b   1.000
_cell.length_c   1.000
_cell.angle_alpha   90.00
_cell.angle_beta   90.00
_cell.angle_gamma   90.00
#
_symmetry.space_group_name_H-M   'P 1'
#
loop_
_entity.id
_entity.type
_entity.pdbx_description
1 polymer ?
#
loop_
_entity_poly.entity_id
_entity_poly.type
_entity_poly.pdbx_seq_one_letter_code
_entity_poly.pdbx_strand_id
1 'polypeptide(L)'
;MKKTLSLLLLGLGALPLAGCADDYAYGGRMAYGPGPYAYNGWYDGYYGTIYDGYWGNDGYFYYRRGMGDRVYIRGDRGHFMREAPRGPHNYQPFHGSMTPGPRTSMPHFNGGGGGGGHRHR
;
A
#
# COMPACT_ATOMS: atom_id res chain seq x y z
N MET A 1 40.16 25.56 -49.49
CA MET A 1 40.34 24.09 -49.54
C MET A 1 40.05 23.59 -48.10
N LYS A 2 38.82 23.21 -47.74
CA LYS A 2 38.20 21.87 -47.86
C LYS A 2 39.23 20.78 -47.51
N LYS A 3 39.28 20.25 -46.28
CA LYS A 3 38.57 19.04 -45.78
C LYS A 3 39.27 18.72 -44.43
N THR A 4 38.71 18.24 -43.33
CA THR A 4 37.46 17.55 -43.00
C THR A 4 37.49 17.44 -41.46
N LEU A 5 36.50 18.00 -40.78
CA LEU A 5 35.40 17.24 -40.17
C LEU A 5 35.73 16.82 -38.72
N SER A 6 35.65 17.80 -37.83
CA SER A 6 35.47 17.60 -36.39
C SER A 6 34.13 16.91 -36.16
N LEU A 7 34.16 15.58 -35.99
CA LEU A 7 33.02 14.77 -35.60
C LEU A 7 33.45 13.96 -34.39
N LEU A 8 33.15 14.48 -33.20
CA LEU A 8 32.78 13.65 -32.07
C LEU A 8 31.90 14.47 -31.12
N LEU A 9 30.78 14.95 -31.67
CA LEU A 9 29.54 15.05 -30.89
C LEU A 9 29.14 13.61 -30.59
N LEU A 10 29.27 13.14 -29.35
CA LEU A 10 28.42 12.08 -28.85
C LEU A 10 28.44 12.07 -27.31
N GLY A 11 27.28 12.40 -26.74
CA GLY A 11 26.85 11.85 -25.46
C GLY A 11 27.43 12.51 -24.21
N LEU A 12 26.89 13.66 -23.82
CA LEU A 12 26.80 14.00 -22.40
C LEU A 12 25.33 13.86 -22.00
N GLY A 13 25.09 12.89 -21.12
CA GLY A 13 23.83 12.21 -20.92
C GLY A 13 22.66 13.12 -20.61
N ALA A 14 21.59 12.96 -21.39
CA ALA A 14 20.27 13.32 -20.94
C ALA A 14 19.99 12.55 -19.63
N LEU A 15 19.78 13.32 -18.57
CA LEU A 15 19.31 12.83 -17.29
C LEU A 15 18.01 12.04 -17.49
N PRO A 16 17.87 10.84 -16.92
CA PRO A 16 16.73 10.59 -16.08
C PRO A 16 17.10 11.12 -14.70
N LEU A 17 16.40 12.17 -14.25
CA LEU A 17 16.23 12.36 -12.82
C LEU A 17 15.85 10.99 -12.28
N ALA A 18 16.68 10.42 -11.41
CA ALA A 18 16.25 9.33 -10.56
C ALA A 18 15.10 9.91 -9.73
N GLY A 19 13.88 9.77 -10.26
CA GLY A 19 12.70 9.90 -9.46
C GLY A 19 12.89 8.90 -8.34
N CYS A 20 12.85 9.38 -7.11
CA CYS A 20 12.31 8.59 -6.02
C CYS A 20 10.83 8.34 -6.38
N ALA A 21 10.62 7.47 -7.37
CA ALA A 21 9.40 6.72 -7.45
C ALA A 21 9.55 5.74 -6.30
N ASP A 22 8.98 6.10 -5.15
CA ASP A 22 8.60 5.11 -4.17
C ASP A 22 7.79 4.06 -4.94
N ASP A 23 8.46 2.95 -5.21
CA ASP A 23 7.99 1.81 -5.99
C ASP A 23 6.90 1.11 -5.16
N TYR A 24 5.73 1.75 -5.05
CA TYR A 24 4.52 1.10 -4.58
C TYR A 24 4.00 0.24 -5.73
N ALA A 25 4.70 -0.87 -5.94
CA ALA A 25 4.47 -1.86 -6.97
C ALA A 25 2.97 -2.18 -7.11
N TYR A 26 2.45 -1.74 -8.25
CA TYR A 26 1.09 -1.98 -8.72
C TYR A 26 0.92 -3.48 -9.00
N GLY A 27 -0.07 -4.12 -8.37
CA GLY A 27 -0.64 -5.38 -8.85
C GLY A 27 0.12 -6.68 -8.60
N GLY A 28 1.18 -6.68 -7.79
CA GLY A 28 1.85 -7.92 -7.37
C GLY A 28 1.17 -8.56 -6.16
N ARG A 29 0.91 -9.88 -6.21
CA ARG A 29 0.54 -10.69 -5.03
C ARG A 29 1.73 -10.72 -4.08
N MET A 30 1.91 -9.66 -3.29
CA MET A 30 3.02 -9.52 -2.37
C MET A 30 2.85 -10.48 -1.19
N ALA A 31 3.71 -11.50 -1.15
CA ALA A 31 3.90 -12.34 0.03
C ALA A 31 4.71 -11.53 1.04
N TYR A 32 4.01 -11.10 2.08
CA TYR A 32 4.45 -10.10 3.02
C TYR A 32 5.06 -10.80 4.27
N GLY A 33 6.32 -10.46 4.63
CA GLY A 33 7.07 -11.01 5.78
C GLY A 33 7.00 -10.11 7.03
N PRO A 34 7.46 -10.58 8.21
CA PRO A 34 7.22 -9.90 9.49
C PRO A 34 7.80 -8.48 9.51
N GLY A 35 6.94 -7.49 9.41
CA GLY A 35 7.30 -6.07 9.38
C GLY A 35 6.05 -5.19 9.33
N PRO A 36 6.21 -3.86 9.49
CA PRO A 36 5.11 -2.93 9.28
C PRO A 36 4.69 -2.94 7.82
N TYR A 37 3.39 -3.11 7.57
CA TYR A 37 2.80 -3.11 6.24
C TYR A 37 2.22 -1.75 5.94
N ALA A 38 2.87 -1.06 5.01
CA ALA A 38 2.37 0.21 4.50
C ALA A 38 1.10 -0.02 3.66
N TYR A 39 0.18 0.93 3.75
CA TYR A 39 -0.95 1.03 2.85
C TYR A 39 -1.13 2.47 2.42
N ASN A 40 -1.71 2.61 1.23
CA ASN A 40 -2.15 3.85 0.64
C ASN A 40 -3.55 3.66 0.06
N GLY A 41 -4.30 4.74 -0.04
CA GLY A 41 -5.61 4.75 -0.66
C GLY A 41 -6.29 6.10 -0.49
N TRP A 42 -7.60 6.07 -0.69
CA TRP A 42 -8.50 7.21 -0.62
C TRP A 42 -9.68 6.85 0.27
N TYR A 43 -10.06 7.74 1.18
CA TYR A 43 -11.10 7.52 2.17
C TYR A 43 -11.97 8.78 2.33
N ASP A 44 -13.28 8.60 2.42
CA ASP A 44 -14.27 9.69 2.47
C ASP A 44 -14.67 10.12 3.88
N GLY A 45 -14.16 9.46 4.93
CA GLY A 45 -14.44 9.82 6.32
C GLY A 45 -15.67 9.14 6.94
N TYR A 46 -16.39 8.28 6.22
CA TYR A 46 -17.67 7.72 6.68
C TYR A 46 -17.65 7.03 8.06
N TYR A 47 -16.60 6.27 8.37
CA TYR A 47 -16.41 5.58 9.64
C TYR A 47 -15.66 6.40 10.71
N GLY A 48 -15.38 7.69 10.43
CA GLY A 48 -14.56 8.55 11.28
C GLY A 48 -13.06 8.24 11.17
N THR A 49 -12.29 8.61 12.19
CA THR A 49 -10.85 8.40 12.23
C THR A 49 -10.51 6.91 12.27
N ILE A 50 -9.56 6.53 11.42
CA ILE A 50 -9.01 5.17 11.34
C ILE A 50 -7.67 5.18 12.06
N TYR A 51 -7.48 4.19 12.93
CA TYR A 51 -6.22 4.01 13.64
C TYR A 51 -5.18 3.38 12.71
N ASP A 52 -5.51 2.23 12.14
CA ASP A 52 -4.72 1.55 11.12
C ASP A 52 -5.59 0.61 10.27
N GLY A 53 -5.00 0.00 9.26
CA GLY A 53 -5.69 -0.94 8.39
C GLY A 53 -4.77 -1.62 7.39
N TYR A 54 -5.37 -2.47 6.56
CA TYR A 54 -4.71 -3.09 5.43
C TYR A 54 -5.72 -3.40 4.34
N TRP A 55 -5.23 -3.56 3.13
CA TRP A 55 -6.06 -4.08 2.06
C TRP A 55 -6.05 -5.60 2.03
N GLY A 56 -7.24 -6.19 2.09
CA GLY A 56 -7.42 -7.62 1.91
C GLY A 56 -7.17 -8.07 0.47
N ASN A 57 -6.92 -9.37 0.31
CA ASN A 57 -6.83 -10.01 -1.01
C ASN A 57 -8.17 -10.07 -1.76
N ASP A 58 -9.26 -9.80 -1.07
CA ASP A 58 -10.63 -9.68 -1.58
C ASP A 58 -10.94 -8.26 -2.13
N GLY A 59 -9.97 -7.35 -2.08
CA GLY A 59 -10.10 -5.98 -2.57
C GLY A 59 -10.76 -5.02 -1.58
N TYR A 60 -11.10 -5.46 -0.37
CA TYR A 60 -11.68 -4.61 0.66
C TYR A 60 -10.62 -4.03 1.59
N PHE A 61 -10.90 -2.85 2.14
CA PHE A 61 -10.07 -2.29 3.20
C PHE A 61 -10.56 -2.80 4.55
N TYR A 62 -9.64 -3.30 5.36
CA TYR A 62 -9.87 -3.78 6.71
C TYR A 62 -9.23 -2.80 7.68
N TYR A 63 -9.97 -2.30 8.68
CA TYR A 63 -9.52 -1.19 9.53
C TYR A 63 -9.81 -1.41 11.02
N ARG A 64 -9.13 -0.64 11.87
CA ARG A 64 -9.40 -0.51 13.31
C ARG A 64 -9.60 0.95 13.66
N ARG A 65 -10.33 1.21 14.75
CA ARG A 65 -10.58 2.58 15.25
C ARG A 65 -9.71 2.94 16.44
N GLY A 66 -9.15 1.94 17.12
CA GLY A 66 -8.20 2.17 18.20
C GLY A 66 -7.17 1.06 18.35
N MET A 67 -6.08 1.40 19.07
CA MET A 67 -4.99 0.48 19.37
C MET A 67 -5.44 -0.79 20.12
N GLY A 68 -6.50 -0.69 20.93
CA GLY A 68 -7.05 -1.81 21.70
C GLY A 68 -7.89 -2.79 20.89
N ASP A 69 -8.27 -2.45 19.65
CA ASP A 69 -9.11 -3.28 18.81
C ASP A 69 -8.33 -4.54 18.38
N ARG A 70 -8.92 -5.71 18.64
CA ARG A 70 -8.35 -7.01 18.28
C ARG A 70 -8.90 -7.58 16.98
N VAL A 71 -9.80 -6.87 16.32
CA VAL A 71 -10.46 -7.34 15.10
C VAL A 71 -10.39 -6.21 14.09
N TYR A 72 -9.89 -6.51 12.90
CA TYR A 72 -10.05 -5.60 11.77
C TYR A 72 -11.44 -5.77 11.17
N ILE A 73 -12.13 -4.66 11.00
CA ILE A 73 -13.48 -4.60 10.44
C ILE A 73 -13.35 -4.32 8.95
N ARG A 74 -14.11 -5.05 8.13
CA ARG A 74 -14.20 -4.78 6.70
C ARG A 74 -15.00 -3.50 6.47
N GLY A 75 -14.41 -2.55 5.74
CA GLY A 75 -15.13 -1.38 5.23
C GLY A 75 -15.88 -1.70 3.94
N ASP A 76 -16.86 -0.85 3.59
CA ASP A 76 -17.64 -1.00 2.36
C ASP A 76 -16.89 -0.48 1.13
N ARG A 77 -17.26 -1.02 -0.04
CA ARG A 77 -16.65 -0.73 -1.36
C ARG A 77 -16.77 0.74 -1.79
N GLY A 78 -17.63 1.51 -1.13
CA GLY A 78 -17.88 2.92 -1.43
C GLY A 78 -17.13 3.91 -0.54
N HIS A 79 -16.48 3.47 0.54
CA HIS A 79 -15.80 4.40 1.45
C HIS A 79 -14.29 4.36 1.31
N PHE A 80 -13.75 3.24 0.80
CA PHE A 80 -12.32 3.07 0.54
C PHE A 80 -12.05 2.80 -0.92
N MET A 81 -11.08 3.51 -1.48
CA MET A 81 -10.58 3.30 -2.84
C MET A 81 -9.07 3.12 -2.81
N ARG A 82 -8.54 2.18 -3.60
CA ARG A 82 -7.08 2.04 -3.79
C ARG A 82 -6.52 3.11 -4.71
N GLU A 83 -7.31 3.47 -5.71
CA GLU A 83 -6.96 4.45 -6.73
C GLU A 83 -7.72 5.75 -6.49
N ALA A 84 -7.21 6.84 -7.06
CA ALA A 84 -7.90 8.12 -7.02
C ALA A 84 -9.29 8.01 -7.66
N PRO A 85 -10.37 8.38 -6.95
CA PRO A 85 -11.71 8.38 -7.52
C PRO A 85 -11.81 9.44 -8.62
N ARG A 86 -12.52 9.10 -9.70
CA ARG A 86 -12.67 9.97 -10.87
C ARG A 86 -13.91 10.84 -10.72
N GLY A 87 -13.74 12.13 -10.38
CA GLY A 87 -14.83 13.10 -10.31
C GLY A 87 -14.83 13.95 -9.02
N PRO A 88 -15.84 14.78 -8.79
CA PRO A 88 -15.99 15.51 -7.54
C PRO A 88 -16.45 14.55 -6.44
N HIS A 89 -15.51 14.07 -5.64
CA HIS A 89 -15.79 13.21 -4.51
C HIS A 89 -15.05 13.69 -3.25
N ASN A 90 -15.63 13.48 -2.07
CA ASN A 90 -15.07 13.90 -0.77
C ASN A 90 -13.94 13.00 -0.26
N TYR A 91 -13.30 12.21 -1.13
CA TYR A 91 -12.22 11.33 -0.69
C TYR A 91 -10.95 12.14 -0.48
N GLN A 92 -10.30 11.86 0.63
CA GLN A 92 -8.98 12.36 0.94
C GLN A 92 -7.97 11.22 0.78
N PRO A 93 -6.75 11.51 0.27
CA PRO A 93 -5.68 10.54 0.31
C PRO A 93 -5.41 10.17 1.76
N PHE A 94 -5.26 8.87 2.02
CA PHE A 94 -4.87 8.36 3.33
C PHE A 94 -3.80 7.29 3.15
N HIS A 95 -2.86 7.28 4.08
CA HIS A 95 -1.77 6.34 4.10
C HIS A 95 -1.38 6.06 5.55
N GLY A 96 -0.76 4.92 5.77
CA GLY A 96 -0.35 4.51 7.10
C GLY A 96 0.40 3.21 7.05
N SER A 97 0.66 2.66 8.23
CA SER A 97 1.22 1.32 8.34
C SER A 97 0.51 0.56 9.45
N MET A 98 0.45 -0.76 9.32
CA MET A 98 -0.04 -1.64 10.37
C MET A 98 0.98 -2.73 10.66
N THR A 99 1.06 -3.13 11.92
CA THR A 99 1.90 -4.26 12.35
C THR A 99 0.97 -5.38 12.84
N PRO A 100 1.08 -6.61 12.30
CA PRO A 100 0.25 -7.71 12.77
C PRO A 100 0.46 -7.97 14.25
N GLY A 101 -0.64 -8.00 15.00
CA GLY A 101 -0.62 -8.40 16.40
C GLY A 101 -0.81 -9.91 16.53
N PRO A 102 -0.12 -10.58 17.48
CA PRO A 102 -0.24 -12.03 17.69
C PRO A 102 -1.64 -12.51 18.11
N ARG A 103 -2.54 -11.57 18.47
CA ARG A 103 -3.93 -11.85 18.87
C ARG A 103 -4.94 -11.01 18.10
N THR A 104 -4.55 -10.49 16.95
CA THR A 104 -5.42 -9.67 16.11
C THR A 104 -6.02 -10.53 15.01
N SER A 105 -7.34 -10.52 14.89
CA SER A 105 -8.05 -11.18 13.79
C SER A 105 -7.91 -10.33 12.54
N MET A 106 -7.26 -10.90 11.52
CA MET A 106 -6.90 -10.25 10.26
C MET A 106 -7.44 -11.05 9.07
N PRO A 107 -8.75 -10.95 8.76
CA PRO A 107 -9.35 -11.64 7.63
C PRO A 107 -8.73 -11.22 6.29
N HIS A 108 -8.55 -12.14 5.35
CA HIS A 108 -8.08 -11.82 3.99
C HIS A 108 -6.67 -11.17 3.92
N PHE A 109 -5.88 -11.27 4.99
CA PHE A 109 -4.53 -10.74 5.03
C PHE A 109 -3.55 -11.60 4.21
N ASN A 110 -2.72 -10.97 3.38
CA ASN A 110 -1.78 -11.65 2.46
C ASN A 110 -0.36 -11.81 3.06
N GLY A 111 -0.08 -11.25 4.23
CA GLY A 111 1.22 -11.33 4.88
C GLY A 111 1.33 -12.46 5.88
N GLY A 112 1.83 -13.61 5.44
CA GLY A 112 2.40 -14.63 6.32
C GLY A 112 1.43 -15.24 7.32
N GLY A 113 0.98 -16.47 7.04
CA GLY A 113 0.46 -17.35 8.07
C GLY A 113 1.46 -17.48 9.22
N GLY A 114 1.01 -17.23 10.44
CA GLY A 114 1.81 -17.36 11.65
C GLY A 114 0.97 -17.50 12.92
N GLY A 115 -0.25 -18.04 12.79
CA GLY A 115 -1.13 -18.39 13.91
C GLY A 115 -1.25 -19.90 14.06
N GLY A 116 -0.15 -20.64 13.92
CA GLY A 116 -0.10 -22.08 14.11
C GLY A 116 0.30 -22.41 15.54
N GLY A 117 -0.66 -22.47 16.45
CA GLY A 117 -0.43 -23.05 17.78
C GLY A 117 -0.05 -24.52 17.64
N HIS A 118 1.23 -24.85 17.81
CA HIS A 118 1.66 -26.21 18.09
C HIS A 118 1.20 -26.59 19.51
N ARG A 119 -0.04 -27.06 19.62
CA ARG A 119 -0.45 -27.91 20.75
C ARG A 119 0.14 -29.30 20.50
N HIS A 120 1.30 -29.57 21.11
CA HIS A 120 1.78 -30.93 21.27
C HIS A 120 0.75 -31.71 22.11
N ARG A 121 0.17 -32.74 21.50
CA ARG A 121 -0.44 -33.87 22.20
C ARG A 121 0.67 -34.82 22.66
#